data_AF-A0A3P8CA68-F1
#
_entry.id   AF-A0A3P8CA68-F1
#
_cell.length_a   1.000
_cell.length_b   1.000
_cell.length_c   1.000
_cell.angle_alpha   90.00
_cell.angle_beta   90.00
_cell.angle_gamma   90.00
#
_symmetry.space_group_name_H-M   'P 1'
#
loop_
_entity.id
_entity.type
_entity.pdbx_description
1 polymer ?
#
loop_
_entity_poly.entity_id
_entity_poly.type
_entity_poly.pdbx_seq_one_letter_code
_entity_poly.pdbx_strand_id
1 'polypeptide(L)'
;MSLRLGADTPSQYSSKTYTVPRGNIRVLKSFFTAPRILFNTHLDTVPPYIPPSEDDSNIYGRGSNDAKGQMACMVSAAQSLVESHPNVAEQLGLLFVVGEEVDHKANDFDTLTPEYLVVGEPTELKFATIQKGALKVMLRCKGAAGHSGYPQEGESAIHKLVPVLNDILEFEWPSDDVLGTTTVNIGIIEGGQALNAWAEHASAKIFLRVTTSVADALQKLETVVAGRASIEPMSHNEPVVLSGAPLDISTDQVAFNTDLAYYSRLSELKGKYLFGAGSIRNAHSKHEFMPKKELRACKEALISLALKLST
;
A
#
# COMPACT_ATOMS: atom_id res chain seq x y z
N MET A 1 -9.54 -18.98 -18.41
CA MET A 1 -10.04 -19.93 -19.44
C MET A 1 -11.56 -19.81 -19.50
N SER A 2 -12.08 -19.45 -20.67
CA SER A 2 -13.48 -19.22 -21.12
C SER A 2 -14.32 -18.10 -20.47
N LEU A 3 -14.50 -17.02 -21.24
CA LEU A 3 -15.65 -16.11 -21.22
C LEU A 3 -16.89 -16.79 -21.83
N ARG A 4 -18.09 -16.43 -21.35
CA ARG A 4 -19.31 -16.25 -22.16
C ARG A 4 -20.14 -15.10 -21.59
N LEU A 5 -20.50 -14.16 -22.45
CA LEU A 5 -21.47 -13.09 -22.21
C LEU A 5 -22.86 -13.56 -22.65
N GLY A 6 -23.88 -13.27 -21.84
CA GLY A 6 -25.30 -13.39 -22.19
C GLY A 6 -26.05 -12.25 -21.49
N ALA A 7 -26.92 -11.57 -22.24
CA ALA A 7 -27.59 -10.33 -21.87
C ALA A 7 -28.88 -10.54 -21.04
N ASP A 8 -29.24 -9.46 -20.32
CA ASP A 8 -30.54 -9.06 -19.77
C ASP A 8 -31.12 -9.74 -18.52
N THR A 9 -30.96 -9.10 -17.34
CA THR A 9 -32.05 -8.60 -16.44
C THR A 9 -31.50 -7.90 -15.16
N PRO A 10 -32.29 -7.01 -14.49
CA PRO A 10 -31.76 -5.93 -13.63
C PRO A 10 -31.59 -6.25 -12.13
N SER A 11 -30.57 -5.60 -11.54
CA SER A 11 -30.34 -5.23 -10.13
C SER A 11 -30.75 -6.22 -9.03
N GLN A 12 -29.84 -7.13 -8.67
CA GLN A 12 -29.59 -7.56 -7.29
C GLN A 12 -28.10 -7.82 -7.10
N TYR A 13 -27.32 -6.80 -6.80
CA TYR A 13 -25.93 -7.00 -6.40
C TYR A 13 -25.92 -7.57 -4.98
N SER A 14 -25.87 -8.90 -4.87
CA SER A 14 -25.30 -9.52 -3.68
C SER A 14 -23.79 -9.66 -3.92
N SER A 15 -22.99 -8.88 -3.19
CA SER A 15 -21.56 -9.12 -3.13
C SER A 15 -21.32 -10.36 -2.27
N LYS A 16 -21.05 -11.51 -2.90
CA LYS A 16 -20.46 -12.65 -2.21
C LYS A 16 -18.95 -12.46 -2.19
N THR A 17 -18.41 -12.13 -1.03
CA THR A 17 -16.97 -12.20 -0.78
C THR A 17 -16.58 -13.67 -0.68
N TYR A 18 -15.92 -14.18 -1.70
CA TYR A 18 -15.26 -15.49 -1.63
C TYR A 18 -13.88 -15.26 -1.02
N THR A 19 -13.65 -15.77 0.18
CA THR A 19 -12.31 -15.82 0.77
C THR A 19 -11.54 -16.93 0.06
N VAL A 20 -10.93 -16.61 -1.08
CA VAL A 20 -9.95 -17.50 -1.71
C VAL A 20 -8.76 -17.56 -0.74
N PRO A 21 -8.18 -18.74 -0.44
CA PRO A 21 -6.89 -18.80 0.24
C PRO A 21 -5.92 -17.90 -0.54
N ARG A 22 -5.31 -16.91 0.13
CA ARG A 22 -4.44 -15.94 -0.53
C ARG A 22 -3.32 -16.69 -1.26
N GLY A 23 -3.23 -16.50 -2.57
CA GLY A 23 -2.32 -17.24 -3.43
C GLY A 23 -1.10 -16.40 -3.80
N ASN A 24 -0.12 -16.33 -2.90
CA ASN A 24 1.17 -15.76 -3.24
C ASN A 24 1.88 -16.65 -4.28
N ILE A 25 2.57 -16.03 -5.23
CA ILE A 25 3.35 -16.73 -6.24
C ILE A 25 4.82 -16.55 -5.90
N ARG A 26 5.49 -17.68 -5.70
CA ARG A 26 6.93 -17.73 -5.45
C ARG A 26 7.63 -18.45 -6.60
N VAL A 27 8.58 -17.77 -7.24
CA VAL A 27 9.42 -18.34 -8.30
C VAL A 27 10.86 -18.38 -7.81
N LEU A 28 11.37 -19.58 -7.57
CA LEU A 28 12.74 -19.84 -7.14
C LEU A 28 13.37 -20.87 -8.05
N LYS A 29 14.68 -20.74 -8.29
CA LYS A 29 15.46 -21.80 -8.94
C LYS A 29 15.61 -23.04 -8.05
N SER A 30 15.73 -22.84 -6.73
CA SER A 30 15.85 -23.89 -5.72
C SER A 30 14.93 -23.57 -4.53
N PHE A 31 14.23 -24.58 -4.03
CA PHE A 31 13.41 -24.47 -2.81
C PHE A 31 14.21 -24.77 -1.53
N PHE A 32 15.46 -25.21 -1.66
CA PHE A 32 16.31 -25.60 -0.53
C PHE A 32 17.27 -24.50 -0.08
N THR A 33 17.48 -23.48 -0.91
CA THR A 33 18.39 -22.36 -0.66
C THR A 33 17.64 -21.06 -0.92
N ALA A 34 17.67 -20.14 0.04
CA ALA A 34 17.05 -18.83 -0.13
C ALA A 34 17.72 -18.07 -1.30
N PRO A 35 16.95 -17.31 -2.10
CA PRO A 35 17.53 -16.47 -3.14
C PRO A 35 18.35 -15.35 -2.49
N ARG A 36 19.50 -14.98 -3.07
CA ARG A 36 20.28 -13.83 -2.59
C ARG A 36 19.54 -12.52 -2.84
N ILE A 37 18.88 -12.40 -3.99
CA ILE A 37 18.13 -11.23 -4.43
C ILE A 37 16.66 -11.63 -4.57
N LEU A 38 15.75 -10.89 -3.93
CA LEU A 38 14.32 -11.10 -4.05
C LEU A 38 13.67 -9.87 -4.71
N PHE A 39 13.09 -10.08 -5.89
CA PHE A 39 12.19 -9.10 -6.49
C PHE A 39 10.77 -9.37 -6.01
N ASN A 40 10.09 -8.33 -5.55
CA ASN A 40 8.76 -8.42 -4.97
C ASN A 40 7.83 -7.32 -5.43
N THR A 41 6.56 -7.64 -5.64
CA THR A 41 5.48 -6.68 -5.89
C THR A 41 4.14 -7.39 -5.65
N HIS A 42 3.01 -6.69 -5.73
CA HIS A 42 1.69 -7.27 -5.47
C HIS A 42 0.86 -7.53 -6.74
N LEU A 43 -0.11 -8.43 -6.62
CA LEU A 43 -1.01 -8.87 -7.69
C LEU A 43 -2.42 -8.30 -7.58
N ASP A 44 -2.85 -8.02 -6.34
CA ASP A 44 -4.12 -7.39 -6.06
C ASP A 44 -4.12 -5.94 -6.49
N THR A 45 -5.32 -5.40 -6.66
CA THR A 45 -5.56 -4.05 -7.16
C THR A 45 -6.80 -3.48 -6.49
N VAL A 46 -6.87 -2.17 -6.29
CA VAL A 46 -8.11 -1.52 -5.82
C VAL A 46 -9.27 -1.58 -6.83
N PRO A 47 -10.53 -1.53 -6.37
CA PRO A 47 -11.68 -1.33 -7.25
C PRO A 47 -11.68 0.06 -7.93
N PRO A 48 -12.47 0.25 -9.01
CA PRO A 48 -13.17 -0.76 -9.79
C PRO A 48 -12.23 -1.50 -10.75
N TYR A 49 -12.73 -2.58 -11.37
CA TYR A 49 -12.09 -3.18 -12.53
C TYR A 49 -12.09 -2.20 -13.71
N ILE A 50 -10.93 -2.03 -14.35
CA ILE A 50 -10.77 -1.27 -15.59
C ILE A 50 -10.13 -2.20 -16.61
N PRO A 51 -10.79 -2.47 -17.76
CA PRO A 51 -10.27 -3.42 -18.75
C PRO A 51 -8.94 -2.93 -19.34
N PRO A 52 -8.02 -3.86 -19.69
CA PRO A 52 -6.77 -3.50 -20.30
C PRO A 52 -6.99 -2.99 -21.73
N SER A 53 -6.26 -1.94 -22.09
CA SER A 53 -6.14 -1.45 -23.46
C SER A 53 -4.74 -0.83 -23.65
N GLU A 54 -4.39 -0.49 -24.88
CA GLU A 54 -3.13 0.20 -25.16
C GLU A 54 -3.27 1.16 -26.34
N ASP A 55 -2.41 2.17 -26.38
CA ASP A 55 -2.13 2.98 -27.55
C ASP A 55 -0.63 2.87 -27.90
N ASP A 56 -0.11 3.73 -28.79
CA ASP A 56 1.30 3.68 -29.20
C ASP A 56 2.29 3.91 -28.04
N SER A 57 1.88 4.65 -27.01
CA SER A 57 2.75 5.15 -25.94
C SER A 57 2.51 4.46 -24.60
N ASN A 58 1.29 4.03 -24.31
CA ASN A 58 0.83 3.65 -22.98
C ASN A 58 0.06 2.32 -22.99
N ILE A 59 0.13 1.63 -21.87
CA ILE A 59 -0.77 0.54 -21.50
C ILE A 59 -1.72 1.09 -20.43
N TYR A 60 -3.01 0.83 -20.59
CA TYR A 60 -4.06 1.26 -19.69
C TYR A 60 -4.70 0.07 -18.98
N GLY A 61 -5.33 0.33 -17.85
CA GLY A 61 -6.11 -0.65 -17.10
C GLY A 61 -5.73 -0.70 -15.63
N ARG A 62 -6.60 -1.28 -14.81
CA ARG A 62 -6.38 -1.37 -13.36
C ARG A 62 -5.22 -2.31 -13.08
N GLY A 63 -4.22 -1.80 -12.37
CA GLY A 63 -2.95 -2.48 -12.08
C GLY A 63 -1.93 -2.40 -13.21
N SER A 64 -2.19 -1.69 -14.31
CA SER A 64 -1.16 -1.43 -15.34
C SER A 64 0.05 -0.71 -14.75
N ASN A 65 -0.18 0.18 -13.78
CA ASN A 65 0.82 0.90 -13.03
C ASN A 65 1.09 0.21 -11.69
N ASP A 66 0.03 -0.09 -10.94
CA ASP A 66 0.08 -0.46 -9.52
C ASP A 66 -0.58 -1.83 -9.23
N ALA A 67 0.15 -2.94 -9.26
CA ALA A 67 1.58 -3.03 -9.58
C ALA A 67 1.92 -4.11 -10.63
N LYS A 68 0.96 -4.55 -11.45
CA LYS A 68 1.20 -5.59 -12.48
C LYS A 68 2.19 -5.16 -13.56
N GLY A 69 2.33 -3.86 -13.83
CA GLY A 69 3.40 -3.33 -14.67
C GLY A 69 4.80 -3.62 -14.10
N GLN A 70 4.96 -3.49 -12.78
CA GLN A 70 6.21 -3.81 -12.08
C GLN A 70 6.49 -5.30 -12.14
N MET A 71 5.47 -6.13 -11.91
CA MET A 71 5.57 -7.58 -12.08
C MET A 71 6.04 -7.95 -13.49
N ALA A 72 5.47 -7.33 -14.53
CA ALA A 72 5.87 -7.59 -15.91
C ALA A 72 7.35 -7.24 -16.16
N CYS A 73 7.85 -6.14 -15.58
CA CYS A 73 9.26 -5.77 -15.65
C CYS A 73 10.16 -6.82 -14.96
N MET A 74 9.78 -7.27 -13.75
CA MET A 74 10.52 -8.26 -12.98
C MET A 74 10.59 -9.61 -13.68
N VAL A 75 9.47 -10.11 -14.21
CA VAL A 75 9.43 -11.37 -14.97
C VAL A 75 10.30 -11.26 -16.23
N SER A 76 10.17 -10.15 -16.97
CA SER A 76 10.94 -9.93 -18.20
C SER A 76 12.45 -9.81 -17.94
N ALA A 77 12.84 -9.15 -16.84
CA ALA A 77 14.23 -9.06 -16.41
C ALA A 77 14.78 -10.44 -16.02
N ALA A 78 14.01 -11.22 -15.24
CA ALA A 78 14.39 -12.58 -14.86
C ALA A 78 14.58 -13.49 -16.10
N GLN A 79 13.67 -13.43 -17.08
CA GLN A 79 13.82 -14.17 -18.34
C GLN A 79 15.10 -13.80 -19.09
N SER A 80 15.38 -12.50 -19.23
CA SER A 80 16.63 -12.03 -19.87
C SER A 80 17.88 -12.49 -19.11
N LEU A 81 17.85 -12.49 -17.78
CA LEU A 81 18.95 -12.98 -16.94
C LEU A 81 19.15 -14.49 -17.07
N VAL A 82 18.09 -15.29 -17.17
CA VAL A 82 18.19 -16.74 -17.40
C VAL A 82 18.92 -17.03 -18.72
N GLU A 83 18.64 -16.26 -19.77
CA GLU A 83 19.25 -16.43 -21.09
C GLU A 83 20.70 -15.93 -21.16
N SER A 84 20.99 -14.78 -20.55
CA SER A 84 22.27 -14.08 -20.72
C SER A 84 23.26 -14.24 -19.55
N HIS A 85 22.77 -14.48 -18.33
CA HIS A 85 23.57 -14.50 -17.09
C HIS A 85 23.05 -15.58 -16.12
N PRO A 86 23.11 -16.88 -16.48
CA PRO A 86 22.49 -17.95 -15.70
C PRO A 86 22.93 -18.00 -14.23
N ASN A 87 24.21 -17.73 -13.94
CA ASN A 87 24.74 -17.71 -12.56
C ASN A 87 24.10 -16.60 -11.68
N VAL A 88 23.67 -15.49 -12.30
CA VAL A 88 22.96 -14.40 -11.60
C VAL A 88 21.49 -14.79 -11.43
N ALA A 89 20.89 -15.41 -12.45
CA ALA A 89 19.51 -15.91 -12.37
C ALA A 89 19.32 -16.99 -11.29
N GLU A 90 20.34 -17.81 -10.98
CA GLU A 90 20.32 -18.78 -9.88
C GLU A 90 20.18 -18.14 -8.50
N GLN A 91 20.61 -16.88 -8.36
CA GLN A 91 20.57 -16.13 -7.11
C GLN A 91 19.28 -15.29 -6.96
N LEU A 92 18.46 -15.22 -8.01
CA LEU A 92 17.26 -14.40 -8.08
C LEU A 92 16.01 -15.21 -7.70
N GLY A 93 15.18 -14.62 -6.85
CA GLY A 93 13.81 -15.08 -6.58
C GLY A 93 12.79 -14.01 -6.95
N LEU A 94 11.59 -14.43 -7.32
CA LEU A 94 10.43 -13.55 -7.48
C LEU A 94 9.37 -13.93 -6.45
N LEU A 95 8.79 -12.93 -5.79
CA LEU A 95 7.69 -13.09 -4.85
C LEU A 95 6.56 -12.11 -5.22
N PHE A 96 5.43 -12.63 -5.67
CA PHE A 96 4.25 -11.83 -5.98
C PHE A 96 3.16 -12.11 -4.94
N VAL A 97 2.75 -11.08 -4.21
CA VAL A 97 1.86 -11.21 -3.05
C VAL A 97 0.43 -10.74 -3.34
N VAL A 98 -0.52 -11.18 -2.52
CA VAL A 98 -1.95 -10.81 -2.65
C VAL A 98 -2.47 -10.26 -1.34
N GLY A 99 -2.83 -8.98 -1.29
CA GLY A 99 -3.44 -8.32 -0.13
C GLY A 99 -2.65 -7.12 0.39
N GLU A 100 -1.68 -6.64 -0.38
CA GLU A 100 -0.92 -5.40 -0.12
C GLU A 100 -1.93 -4.25 0.12
N GLU A 101 -2.89 -4.11 -0.78
CA GLU A 101 -3.85 -3.00 -0.83
C GLU A 101 -4.85 -2.99 0.35
N VAL A 102 -4.92 -4.10 1.08
CA VAL A 102 -5.93 -4.33 2.12
C VAL A 102 -5.30 -4.33 3.51
N ASP A 103 -4.35 -5.23 3.75
CA ASP A 103 -3.81 -5.44 5.09
C ASP A 103 -2.33 -5.83 5.17
N HIS A 104 -1.62 -5.93 4.04
CA HIS A 104 -0.20 -6.31 3.98
C HIS A 104 0.11 -7.65 4.70
N LYS A 105 -0.90 -8.49 4.98
CA LYS A 105 -0.72 -9.74 5.76
C LYS A 105 -0.29 -10.93 4.90
N ALA A 106 -0.13 -10.76 3.60
CA ALA A 106 0.26 -11.84 2.69
C ALA A 106 1.78 -12.01 2.58
N ASN A 107 2.44 -11.83 3.70
CA ASN A 107 3.89 -11.71 3.74
C ASN A 107 4.51 -13.07 4.06
N ASP A 108 4.56 -13.95 3.04
CA ASP A 108 5.42 -15.14 3.06
C ASP A 108 6.92 -14.76 2.94
N PHE A 109 7.27 -13.53 3.32
CA PHE A 109 8.65 -13.10 3.42
C PHE A 109 9.37 -13.83 4.55
N ASP A 110 8.69 -14.21 5.63
CA ASP A 110 9.37 -14.79 6.81
C ASP A 110 10.05 -16.14 6.52
N THR A 111 9.59 -16.86 5.49
CA THR A 111 10.23 -18.12 5.05
C THR A 111 11.39 -17.89 4.09
N LEU A 112 11.55 -16.67 3.58
CA LEU A 112 12.59 -16.28 2.64
C LEU A 112 13.60 -15.37 3.33
N THR A 113 14.89 -15.65 3.13
CA THR A 113 15.96 -14.91 3.81
C THR A 113 16.92 -14.30 2.79
N PRO A 114 16.44 -13.41 1.91
CA PRO A 114 17.32 -12.78 0.93
C PRO A 114 18.31 -11.84 1.59
N GLU A 115 19.43 -11.61 0.91
CA GLU A 115 20.37 -10.55 1.28
C GLU A 115 19.88 -9.18 0.78
N TYR A 116 19.20 -9.17 -0.37
CA TYR A 116 18.68 -7.98 -1.01
C TYR A 116 17.20 -8.11 -1.33
N LEU A 117 16.40 -7.14 -0.93
CA LEU A 117 14.98 -7.06 -1.24
C LEU A 117 14.73 -5.85 -2.15
N VAL A 118 14.09 -6.08 -3.30
CA VAL A 118 13.68 -5.03 -4.24
C VAL A 118 12.17 -5.09 -4.38
N VAL A 119 11.49 -4.07 -3.84
CA VAL A 119 10.04 -3.92 -3.97
C VAL A 119 9.74 -3.04 -5.19
N GLY A 120 8.85 -3.52 -6.04
CA GLY A 120 8.43 -2.87 -7.27
C GLY A 120 7.16 -2.09 -7.06
N GLU A 121 7.27 -0.76 -7.11
CA GLU A 121 6.15 0.18 -7.02
C GLU A 121 6.34 1.34 -8.00
N PRO A 122 5.28 2.11 -8.31
CA PRO A 122 5.38 3.28 -9.19
C PRO A 122 6.23 4.43 -8.61
N THR A 123 7.54 4.43 -8.92
CA THR A 123 8.51 5.44 -8.43
C THR A 123 9.12 6.31 -9.53
N GLU A 124 8.52 6.35 -10.72
CA GLU A 124 8.97 7.16 -11.87
C GLU A 124 10.41 6.86 -12.29
N LEU A 125 10.82 5.59 -12.18
CA LEU A 125 12.20 5.13 -12.41
C LEU A 125 13.21 5.79 -11.48
N LYS A 126 12.81 6.12 -10.25
CA LYS A 126 13.71 6.63 -9.21
C LYS A 126 13.83 5.62 -8.08
N PHE A 127 15.01 5.50 -7.49
CA PHE A 127 15.16 4.74 -6.25
C PHE A 127 14.60 5.56 -5.08
N ALA A 128 13.64 5.00 -4.35
CA ALA A 128 13.18 5.69 -3.15
C ALA A 128 14.28 5.65 -2.07
N THR A 129 14.52 6.78 -1.40
CA THR A 129 15.44 6.86 -0.25
C THR A 129 14.74 6.57 1.06
N ILE A 130 13.43 6.81 1.12
CA ILE A 130 12.62 6.63 2.31
C ILE A 130 11.15 6.52 1.93
N GLN A 131 10.40 5.76 2.71
CA GLN A 131 8.94 5.68 2.64
C GLN A 131 8.31 6.09 3.97
N LYS A 132 7.20 6.83 3.90
CA LYS A 132 6.40 7.19 5.10
C LYS A 132 5.80 5.95 5.75
N GLY A 133 5.68 6.00 7.08
CA GLY A 133 4.95 5.00 7.86
C GLY A 133 3.45 5.15 7.71
N ALA A 134 2.72 4.21 8.30
CA ALA A 134 1.27 4.19 8.30
C ALA A 134 0.72 4.02 9.71
N LEU A 135 -0.30 4.79 10.07
CA LEU A 135 -1.14 4.56 11.24
C LEU A 135 -2.61 4.70 10.83
N LYS A 136 -3.31 3.57 10.77
CA LYS A 136 -4.75 3.49 10.51
C LYS A 136 -5.46 3.29 11.85
N VAL A 137 -6.37 4.21 12.19
CA VAL A 137 -7.10 4.20 13.47
C VAL A 137 -8.59 4.38 13.23
N MET A 138 -9.40 3.84 14.13
CA MET A 138 -10.83 4.07 14.16
C MET A 138 -11.19 4.79 15.47
N LEU A 139 -11.83 5.94 15.33
CA LEU A 139 -12.41 6.65 16.47
C LEU A 139 -13.86 6.23 16.65
N ARG A 140 -14.31 6.08 17.90
CA ARG A 140 -15.74 5.87 18.21
C ARG A 140 -16.22 6.78 19.32
N CYS A 141 -17.41 7.31 19.13
CA CYS A 141 -18.17 7.99 20.16
C CYS A 141 -19.46 7.22 20.45
N LYS A 142 -19.85 7.21 21.73
CA LYS A 142 -21.15 6.72 22.17
C LYS A 142 -21.97 7.88 22.74
N GLY A 143 -23.23 7.92 22.32
CA GLY A 143 -24.26 8.81 22.81
C GLY A 143 -25.38 8.02 23.48
N ALA A 144 -26.59 8.58 23.43
CA ALA A 144 -27.82 7.94 23.90
C ALA A 144 -28.92 8.16 22.88
N ALA A 145 -29.55 7.07 22.43
CA ALA A 145 -30.71 7.13 21.54
C ALA A 145 -31.90 7.82 22.24
N GLY A 146 -32.71 8.52 21.45
CA GLY A 146 -33.93 9.18 21.92
C GLY A 146 -34.55 9.97 20.77
N HIS A 147 -35.79 10.41 20.92
CA HIS A 147 -36.42 11.25 19.89
C HIS A 147 -35.78 12.64 19.89
N SER A 148 -35.27 13.09 18.74
CA SER A 148 -34.45 14.32 18.68
C SER A 148 -35.22 15.60 19.02
N GLY A 149 -36.56 15.54 19.02
CA GLY A 149 -37.44 16.60 19.53
C GLY A 149 -37.36 16.84 21.04
N TYR A 150 -36.72 15.94 21.82
CA TYR A 150 -36.52 16.08 23.27
C TYR A 150 -35.01 16.08 23.59
N PRO A 151 -34.34 17.25 23.58
CA PRO A 151 -32.89 17.34 23.77
C PRO A 151 -32.36 16.79 25.09
N GLN A 152 -33.17 16.79 26.14
CA GLN A 152 -32.84 16.26 27.45
C GLN A 152 -32.90 14.72 27.54
N GLU A 153 -33.46 14.04 26.53
CA GLU A 153 -33.72 12.59 26.56
C GLU A 153 -32.71 11.78 25.73
N GLY A 154 -31.69 12.41 25.18
CA GLY A 154 -30.64 11.72 24.45
C GLY A 154 -29.41 12.57 24.22
N GLU A 155 -28.44 11.99 23.53
CA GLU A 155 -27.14 12.61 23.31
C GLU A 155 -26.56 12.10 21.99
N SER A 156 -26.21 13.01 21.09
CA SER A 156 -25.70 12.62 19.77
C SER A 156 -24.20 12.27 19.81
N ALA A 157 -23.87 11.01 19.49
CA ALA A 157 -22.50 10.57 19.24
C ALA A 157 -21.84 11.34 18.08
N ILE A 158 -22.62 11.74 17.06
CA ILE A 158 -22.10 12.54 15.94
C ILE A 158 -21.68 13.92 16.45
N HIS A 159 -22.48 14.56 17.32
CA HIS A 159 -22.13 15.87 17.88
C HIS A 159 -20.88 15.82 18.78
N LYS A 160 -20.57 14.66 19.36
CA LYS A 160 -19.29 14.42 20.07
C LYS A 160 -18.12 14.21 19.11
N LEU A 161 -18.34 13.46 18.04
CA LEU A 161 -17.29 13.08 17.10
C LEU A 161 -16.81 14.26 16.25
N VAL A 162 -17.73 15.11 15.76
CA VAL A 162 -17.40 16.22 14.85
C VAL A 162 -16.33 17.17 15.41
N PRO A 163 -16.42 17.67 16.66
CA PRO A 163 -15.36 18.50 17.24
C PRO A 163 -14.01 17.80 17.36
N VAL A 164 -14.00 16.50 17.70
CA VAL A 164 -12.75 15.71 17.78
C VAL A 164 -12.07 15.64 16.41
N LEU A 165 -12.86 15.41 15.35
CA LEU A 165 -12.35 15.37 13.99
C LEU A 165 -11.83 16.74 13.52
N ASN A 166 -12.51 17.82 13.90
CA ASN A 166 -12.04 19.18 13.61
C ASN A 166 -10.68 19.43 14.26
N ASP A 167 -10.52 19.11 15.54
CA ASP A 167 -9.26 19.33 16.25
C ASP A 167 -8.11 18.49 15.68
N ILE A 168 -8.41 17.29 15.16
CA ILE A 168 -7.43 16.44 14.45
C ILE A 168 -6.95 17.09 13.15
N LEU A 169 -7.84 17.76 12.41
CA LEU A 169 -7.50 18.43 11.16
C LEU A 169 -6.71 19.72 11.39
N GLU A 170 -7.01 20.45 12.47
CA GLU A 170 -6.32 21.69 12.85
C GLU A 170 -5.01 21.45 13.61
N PHE A 171 -4.73 20.21 14.03
CA PHE A 171 -3.52 19.89 14.79
C PHE A 171 -2.25 19.97 13.93
N GLU A 172 -1.21 20.59 14.50
CA GLU A 172 0.13 20.59 13.92
C GLU A 172 0.81 19.23 14.17
N TRP A 173 0.70 18.33 13.19
CA TRP A 173 1.26 16.98 13.28
C TRP A 173 2.79 16.98 13.24
N PRO A 174 3.44 16.00 13.91
CA PRO A 174 4.90 15.88 13.91
C PRO A 174 5.48 15.82 12.49
N SER A 175 6.65 16.43 12.33
CA SER A 175 7.41 16.44 11.09
C SER A 175 8.82 15.90 11.32
N ASP A 176 9.40 15.40 10.23
CA ASP A 176 10.79 15.02 10.13
C ASP A 176 11.47 15.90 9.06
N ASP A 177 12.74 16.22 9.24
CA ASP A 177 13.48 17.13 8.35
C ASP A 177 13.62 16.56 6.93
N VAL A 178 13.64 15.24 6.81
CA VAL A 178 13.77 14.54 5.52
C VAL A 178 12.38 14.24 4.97
N LEU A 179 11.54 13.52 5.73
CA LEU A 179 10.22 13.03 5.30
C LEU A 179 9.11 14.08 5.27
N GLY A 180 9.37 15.26 5.83
CA GLY A 180 8.39 16.32 6.00
C GLY A 180 7.33 15.98 7.05
N THR A 181 6.16 16.59 6.90
CA THR A 181 5.08 16.51 7.90
C THR A 181 4.29 15.21 7.80
N THR A 182 3.86 14.69 8.96
CA THR A 182 2.83 13.65 9.05
C THR A 182 1.51 14.21 8.51
N THR A 183 0.89 13.51 7.56
CA THR A 183 -0.37 13.96 6.94
C THR A 183 -1.53 13.11 7.39
N VAL A 184 -2.69 13.73 7.59
CA VAL A 184 -3.90 13.04 8.06
C VAL A 184 -5.00 13.06 7.01
N ASN A 185 -5.68 11.93 6.87
CA ASN A 185 -6.88 11.79 6.05
C ASN A 185 -8.00 11.14 6.86
N ILE A 186 -9.14 11.81 6.99
CA ILE A 186 -10.38 11.19 7.52
C ILE A 186 -11.07 10.54 6.33
N GLY A 187 -10.85 9.23 6.17
CA GLY A 187 -11.29 8.51 4.97
C GLY A 187 -12.76 8.07 5.02
N ILE A 188 -13.30 7.79 6.20
CA ILE A 188 -14.66 7.30 6.39
C ILE A 188 -15.26 7.92 7.65
N ILE A 189 -16.50 8.38 7.57
CA ILE A 189 -17.32 8.84 8.70
C ILE A 189 -18.69 8.14 8.62
N GLU A 190 -19.12 7.53 9.72
CA GLU A 190 -20.39 6.79 9.82
C GLU A 190 -21.07 7.13 11.15
N GLY A 191 -22.40 7.22 11.17
CA GLY A 191 -23.15 7.44 12.41
C GLY A 191 -24.62 7.79 12.19
N GLY A 192 -25.40 7.62 13.24
CA GLY A 192 -26.84 7.87 13.22
C GLY A 192 -27.66 6.77 12.53
N GLN A 193 -28.98 6.85 12.69
CA GLN A 193 -29.93 5.87 12.14
C GLN A 193 -31.15 6.50 11.49
N ALA A 194 -31.58 7.67 11.97
CA ALA A 194 -32.74 8.41 11.47
C ALA A 194 -32.62 9.90 11.82
N LEU A 195 -33.22 10.77 11.00
CA LEU A 195 -33.15 12.24 11.17
C LEU A 195 -33.83 12.72 12.47
N ASN A 196 -34.87 12.03 12.92
CA ASN A 196 -35.65 12.34 14.11
C ASN A 196 -35.19 11.59 15.37
N ALA A 197 -33.98 11.03 15.36
CA ALA A 197 -33.41 10.29 16.49
C ALA A 197 -32.01 10.78 16.83
N TRP A 198 -31.70 10.87 18.12
CA TRP A 198 -30.32 11.08 18.59
C TRP A 198 -29.44 9.90 18.17
N ALA A 199 -28.27 10.19 17.59
CA ALA A 199 -27.34 9.15 17.15
C ALA A 199 -26.66 8.49 18.36
N GLU A 200 -26.97 7.22 18.64
CA GLU A 200 -26.31 6.48 19.72
C GLU A 200 -24.84 6.17 19.43
N HIS A 201 -24.49 6.00 18.15
CA HIS A 201 -23.15 5.63 17.72
C HIS A 201 -22.68 6.51 16.55
N ALA A 202 -21.40 6.84 16.58
CA ALA A 202 -20.67 7.45 15.48
C ALA A 202 -19.22 6.95 15.48
N SER A 203 -18.63 6.80 14.29
CA SER A 203 -17.24 6.42 14.12
C SER A 203 -16.60 7.10 12.92
N ALA A 204 -15.27 7.23 12.97
CA ALA A 204 -14.47 7.69 11.85
C ALA A 204 -13.23 6.81 11.69
N LYS A 205 -12.86 6.47 10.44
CA LYS A 205 -11.59 5.80 10.12
C LYS A 205 -10.62 6.83 9.57
N ILE A 206 -9.49 6.97 10.23
CA ILE A 206 -8.48 7.99 9.97
C ILE A 206 -7.19 7.29 9.57
N PHE A 207 -6.52 7.82 8.56
CA PHE A 207 -5.23 7.35 8.11
C PHE A 207 -4.20 8.47 8.23
N LEU A 208 -3.22 8.27 9.10
CA LEU A 208 -2.03 9.10 9.22
C LEU A 208 -0.89 8.48 8.41
N ARG A 209 -0.28 9.26 7.50
CA ARG A 209 1.01 8.95 6.87
C ARG A 209 2.10 9.51 7.77
N VAL A 210 2.74 8.64 8.52
CA VAL A 210 3.64 8.99 9.63
C VAL A 210 5.04 9.27 9.11
N THR A 211 5.68 10.31 9.64
CA THR A 211 7.07 10.68 9.28
C THR A 211 8.07 10.55 10.41
N THR A 212 7.61 10.53 11.67
CA THR A 212 8.47 10.33 12.86
C THR A 212 8.45 8.87 13.32
N SER A 213 7.59 8.52 14.27
CA SER A 213 7.32 7.13 14.68
C SER A 213 5.83 6.93 14.91
N VAL A 214 5.35 5.69 14.79
CA VAL A 214 3.94 5.37 15.06
C VAL A 214 3.58 5.70 16.50
N ALA A 215 4.48 5.44 17.44
CA ALA A 215 4.28 5.72 18.86
C ALA A 215 4.08 7.23 19.12
N ASP A 216 4.91 8.08 18.52
CA ASP A 216 4.79 9.54 18.62
C ASP A 216 3.45 10.02 18.01
N ALA A 217 3.12 9.59 16.80
CA ALA A 217 1.86 9.95 16.15
C ALA A 217 0.63 9.50 16.97
N LEU A 218 0.66 8.30 17.55
CA LEU A 218 -0.42 7.80 18.41
C LEU A 218 -0.54 8.62 19.70
N GLN A 219 0.58 8.96 20.35
CA GLN A 219 0.57 9.80 21.55
C GLN A 219 -0.01 11.20 21.27
N LYS A 220 0.33 11.80 20.11
CA LYS A 220 -0.27 13.07 19.69
C LYS A 220 -1.76 12.94 19.43
N LEU A 221 -2.19 11.86 18.76
CA LEU A 221 -3.61 11.58 18.55
C LEU A 221 -4.37 11.43 19.88
N GLU A 222 -3.82 10.70 20.85
CA GLU A 222 -4.40 10.56 22.20
C GLU A 222 -4.55 11.91 22.90
N THR A 223 -3.54 12.79 22.77
CA THR A 223 -3.55 14.15 23.30
C THR A 223 -4.66 14.99 22.67
N VAL A 224 -4.81 14.94 21.35
CA VAL A 224 -5.87 15.67 20.63
C VAL A 224 -7.24 15.12 20.99
N VAL A 225 -7.42 13.80 21.00
CA VAL A 225 -8.71 13.17 21.32
C VAL A 225 -9.11 13.44 22.77
N ALA A 226 -8.16 13.47 23.71
CA ALA A 226 -8.35 13.82 25.11
C ALA A 226 -9.51 13.06 25.79
N GLY A 227 -9.67 11.76 25.45
CA GLY A 227 -10.73 10.90 26.00
C GLY A 227 -12.15 11.16 25.48
N ARG A 228 -12.34 12.08 24.52
CA ARG A 228 -13.66 12.40 23.92
C ARG A 228 -14.19 11.29 22.98
N ALA A 229 -13.30 10.44 22.50
CA ALA A 229 -13.60 9.25 21.68
C ALA A 229 -12.68 8.10 22.11
N SER A 230 -13.11 6.85 21.90
CA SER A 230 -12.18 5.71 21.96
C SER A 230 -11.33 5.68 20.71
N ILE A 231 -10.06 5.29 20.85
CA ILE A 231 -9.12 5.11 19.74
C ILE A 231 -8.85 3.61 19.60
N GLU A 232 -9.16 3.06 18.43
CA GLU A 232 -8.92 1.65 18.09
C GLU A 232 -7.91 1.58 16.93
N PRO A 233 -6.62 1.29 17.20
CA PRO A 233 -5.65 1.05 16.14
C PRO A 233 -6.07 -0.15 15.27
N MET A 234 -6.08 0.05 13.96
CA MET A 234 -6.47 -0.98 12.99
C MET A 234 -5.24 -1.68 12.42
N SER A 235 -4.28 -0.90 11.92
CA SER A 235 -2.97 -1.39 11.47
C SER A 235 -1.97 -0.24 11.45
N HIS A 236 -0.69 -0.59 11.53
CA HIS A 236 0.39 0.38 11.46
C HIS A 236 1.66 -0.23 10.89
N ASN A 237 2.59 0.64 10.47
CA ASN A 237 3.99 0.33 10.21
C ASN A 237 4.84 1.59 10.38
N GLU A 238 6.11 1.39 10.76
CA GLU A 238 7.06 2.50 10.91
C GLU A 238 7.53 3.00 9.54
N PRO A 239 7.96 4.28 9.45
CA PRO A 239 8.69 4.76 8.29
C PRO A 239 9.91 3.89 8.02
N VAL A 240 10.27 3.70 6.75
CA VAL A 240 11.45 2.90 6.39
C VAL A 240 12.42 3.72 5.56
N VAL A 241 13.59 3.97 6.15
CA VAL A 241 14.78 4.44 5.45
C VAL A 241 15.29 3.32 4.56
N LEU A 242 15.43 3.55 3.26
CA LEU A 242 15.88 2.59 2.25
C LEU A 242 17.39 2.69 2.02
N SER A 243 17.96 1.69 1.34
CA SER A 243 19.37 1.71 0.94
C SER A 243 19.64 2.75 -0.14
N GLY A 244 20.83 3.36 -0.14
CA GLY A 244 21.23 4.32 -1.18
C GLY A 244 21.20 3.69 -2.59
N ALA A 245 21.00 4.53 -3.61
CA ALA A 245 20.86 4.06 -4.99
C ALA A 245 22.07 3.21 -5.44
N PRO A 246 21.85 1.94 -5.82
CA PRO A 246 22.92 1.02 -6.21
C PRO A 246 23.40 1.24 -7.65
N LEU A 247 22.66 2.03 -8.43
CA LEU A 247 22.92 2.42 -9.82
C LEU A 247 22.94 3.95 -9.92
N ASP A 248 23.53 4.48 -10.99
CA ASP A 248 23.49 5.92 -11.32
C ASP A 248 22.11 6.31 -11.88
N ILE A 249 21.11 6.25 -11.02
CA ILE A 249 19.72 6.59 -11.27
C ILE A 249 19.28 7.54 -10.15
N SER A 250 18.51 8.56 -10.52
CA SER A 250 18.01 9.55 -9.57
C SER A 250 17.22 8.90 -8.42
N THR A 251 17.22 9.58 -7.28
CA THR A 251 16.48 9.17 -6.09
C THR A 251 15.33 10.13 -5.80
N ASP A 252 14.34 9.65 -5.03
CA ASP A 252 13.25 10.48 -4.52
C ASP A 252 12.76 9.95 -3.17
N GLN A 253 11.89 10.68 -2.51
CA GLN A 253 11.16 10.20 -1.34
C GLN A 253 9.74 9.79 -1.73
N VAL A 254 9.19 8.78 -1.06
CA VAL A 254 7.81 8.37 -1.31
C VAL A 254 6.92 8.57 -0.09
N ALA A 255 5.70 9.05 -0.35
CA ALA A 255 4.70 9.34 0.68
C ALA A 255 3.79 8.15 1.03
N PHE A 256 3.94 7.02 0.32
CA PHE A 256 3.20 5.79 0.55
C PHE A 256 4.07 4.76 1.28
N ASN A 257 3.42 3.80 1.93
CA ASN A 257 4.07 2.64 2.54
C ASN A 257 3.96 1.45 1.59
N THR A 258 4.80 0.43 1.79
CA THR A 258 4.80 -0.82 1.02
C THR A 258 4.94 -2.02 1.95
N ASP A 259 4.86 -3.24 1.40
CA ASP A 259 5.09 -4.48 2.15
C ASP A 259 6.48 -4.59 2.79
N LEU A 260 7.45 -3.78 2.34
CA LEU A 260 8.81 -3.76 2.88
C LEU A 260 8.84 -3.48 4.39
N ALA A 261 7.91 -2.69 4.91
CA ALA A 261 7.83 -2.36 6.34
C ALA A 261 7.38 -3.53 7.22
N TYR A 262 6.85 -4.58 6.62
CA TYR A 262 6.30 -5.75 7.30
C TYR A 262 7.22 -6.98 7.20
N TYR A 263 8.37 -6.86 6.54
CA TYR A 263 9.37 -7.92 6.55
C TYR A 263 10.06 -7.99 7.92
N SER A 264 9.90 -9.11 8.64
CA SER A 264 10.36 -9.26 10.02
C SER A 264 11.88 -9.11 10.19
N ARG A 265 12.66 -9.39 9.14
CA ARG A 265 14.13 -9.35 9.13
C ARG A 265 14.68 -8.17 8.35
N LEU A 266 13.93 -7.07 8.32
CA LEU A 266 14.28 -5.84 7.59
C LEU A 266 15.68 -5.30 7.95
N SER A 267 16.10 -5.43 9.21
CA SER A 267 17.41 -5.00 9.70
C SER A 267 18.57 -5.91 9.28
N GLU A 268 18.28 -7.13 8.82
CA GLU A 268 19.28 -8.11 8.39
C GLU A 268 19.60 -8.02 6.90
N LEU A 269 18.81 -7.26 6.12
CA LEU A 269 19.06 -7.05 4.69
C LEU A 269 20.35 -6.26 4.49
N LYS A 270 21.20 -6.74 3.58
CA LYS A 270 22.35 -5.97 3.07
C LYS A 270 21.89 -4.80 2.22
N GLY A 271 20.75 -4.93 1.53
CA GLY A 271 20.12 -3.82 0.82
C GLY A 271 18.62 -3.98 0.65
N LYS A 272 17.91 -2.87 0.75
CA LYS A 272 16.46 -2.79 0.64
C LYS A 272 16.10 -1.61 -0.26
N TYR A 273 15.46 -1.92 -1.38
CA TYR A 273 15.25 -0.99 -2.48
C TYR A 273 13.77 -0.95 -2.84
N LEU A 274 13.31 0.23 -3.22
CA LEU A 274 11.97 0.46 -3.75
C LEU A 274 12.14 1.20 -5.08
N PHE A 275 11.72 0.54 -6.17
CA PHE A 275 12.00 1.01 -7.52
C PHE A 275 11.01 0.42 -8.54
N GLY A 276 10.47 1.25 -9.41
CA GLY A 276 9.65 0.80 -10.53
C GLY A 276 9.32 1.90 -11.53
N ALA A 277 8.61 1.51 -12.58
CA ALA A 277 8.14 2.41 -13.64
C ALA A 277 6.84 3.11 -13.25
N GLY A 278 6.52 4.21 -13.91
CA GLY A 278 5.25 4.91 -13.73
C GLY A 278 5.15 5.67 -12.41
N SER A 279 4.10 6.47 -12.27
CA SER A 279 3.96 7.40 -11.15
C SER A 279 2.88 6.92 -10.19
N ILE A 280 3.14 6.95 -8.88
CA ILE A 280 2.11 6.65 -7.88
C ILE A 280 0.91 7.59 -7.98
N ARG A 281 1.10 8.78 -8.55
CA ARG A 281 0.01 9.75 -8.78
C ARG A 281 -1.02 9.26 -9.80
N ASN A 282 -0.68 8.27 -10.62
CA ASN A 282 -1.59 7.63 -11.56
C ASN A 282 -2.35 6.45 -10.95
N ALA A 283 -1.84 5.90 -9.83
CA ALA A 283 -2.46 4.79 -9.12
C ALA A 283 -3.84 5.18 -8.58
N HIS A 284 -4.70 4.17 -8.42
CA HIS A 284 -6.08 4.29 -7.91
C HIS A 284 -7.00 5.24 -8.70
N SER A 285 -6.53 5.78 -9.82
CA SER A 285 -7.31 6.67 -10.67
C SER A 285 -8.18 5.90 -11.67
N LYS A 286 -9.13 6.60 -12.32
CA LYS A 286 -9.94 6.06 -13.42
C LYS A 286 -9.19 5.91 -14.74
N HIS A 287 -8.01 6.53 -14.84
CA HIS A 287 -7.18 6.57 -16.05
C HIS A 287 -5.79 6.02 -15.76
N GLU A 288 -5.71 4.99 -14.92
CA GLU A 288 -4.44 4.35 -14.60
C GLU A 288 -3.76 3.86 -15.90
N PHE A 289 -2.51 4.24 -16.06
CA PHE A 289 -1.71 3.92 -17.22
C PHE A 289 -0.23 3.75 -16.86
N MET A 290 0.46 3.06 -17.74
CA MET A 290 1.88 2.76 -17.65
C MET A 290 2.57 3.09 -18.99
N PRO A 291 3.52 4.04 -18.99
CA PRO A 291 4.30 4.35 -20.19
C PRO A 291 5.12 3.15 -20.66
N LYS A 292 4.94 2.75 -21.92
CA LYS A 292 5.69 1.62 -22.52
C LYS A 292 7.19 1.86 -22.54
N LYS A 293 7.63 3.12 -22.63
CA LYS A 293 9.05 3.49 -22.54
C LYS A 293 9.61 3.20 -21.15
N GLU A 294 8.85 3.49 -20.10
CA GLU A 294 9.29 3.27 -18.73
C GLU A 294 9.30 1.79 -18.35
N LEU A 295 8.35 0.98 -18.83
CA LEU A 295 8.41 -0.48 -18.65
C LEU A 295 9.72 -1.07 -19.18
N ARG A 296 10.14 -0.64 -20.38
CA ARG A 296 11.41 -1.09 -20.97
C ARG A 296 12.60 -0.63 -20.14
N ALA A 297 12.62 0.64 -19.72
CA ALA A 297 13.70 1.16 -18.89
C ALA A 297 13.77 0.48 -17.52
N CYS A 298 12.63 0.19 -16.88
CA CYS A 298 12.56 -0.52 -15.61
C CYS A 298 13.12 -1.95 -15.74
N LYS A 299 12.74 -2.68 -16.80
CA LYS A 299 13.33 -3.99 -17.10
C LYS A 299 14.86 -3.93 -17.17
N GLU A 300 15.42 -3.00 -17.96
CA GLU A 300 16.88 -2.88 -18.13
C GLU A 300 17.59 -2.44 -16.83
N ALA A 301 16.93 -1.59 -16.03
CA ALA A 301 17.43 -1.20 -14.70
C ALA A 301 17.44 -2.39 -13.72
N LEU A 302 16.40 -3.23 -13.71
CA LEU A 302 16.32 -4.43 -12.87
C LEU A 302 17.38 -5.47 -13.25
N ILE A 303 17.67 -5.65 -14.55
CA ILE A 303 18.80 -6.49 -15.00
C ILE A 303 20.11 -5.93 -14.46
N SER A 304 20.38 -4.65 -14.68
CA SER A 304 21.60 -3.98 -14.20
C SER A 304 21.76 -4.06 -12.68
N LEU A 305 20.65 -3.92 -11.95
CA LEU A 305 20.59 -4.06 -10.50
C LEU A 305 20.96 -5.48 -10.07
N ALA A 306 20.37 -6.50 -10.67
CA ALA A 306 20.68 -7.88 -10.33
C ALA A 306 22.17 -8.21 -10.55
N LEU A 307 22.74 -7.77 -11.69
CA LEU A 307 24.16 -7.92 -11.97
C LEU A 307 25.03 -7.26 -10.90
N LYS A 308 24.68 -6.03 -10.49
CA LYS A 308 25.40 -5.27 -9.46
C LYS A 308 25.35 -5.91 -8.07
N LEU A 309 24.23 -6.54 -7.71
CA LEU A 309 24.04 -7.14 -6.38
C LEU A 309 24.60 -8.57 -6.27
N SER A 310 24.83 -9.23 -7.42
CA SER A 310 25.42 -10.57 -7.50
C SER A 310 26.95 -10.60 -7.48
N THR A 311 27.63 -9.46 -7.64
CA THR A 311 29.07 -9.34 -7.39
C THR A 311 29.38 -9.37 -5.90
#